data_AF-F0S0I1-F1
#
_entry.id   AF-F0S0I1-F1
#
_cell.length_a   1.000
_cell.length_b   1.000
_cell.length_c   1.000
_cell.angle_alpha   90.00
_cell.angle_beta   90.00
_cell.angle_gamma   90.00
#
_symmetry.space_group_name_H-M   'P 1'
#
loop_
_entity.id
_entity.type
_entity.pdbx_description
1 polymer ?
#
loop_
_entity_poly.entity_id
_entity_poly.type
_entity_poly.pdbx_seq_one_letter_code
_entity_poly.pdbx_strand_id
1 'polypeptide(L)'
;MEKSLLQELKELLDLIESFKSEISQISAQKAGFKAINHHIDIAILESEEATKKIIDFIGSSLEAVQESLELISQIKVKEDSTEKAKRLRELLSATTSSLINALTLLEFQDILAQRLLKVKNFLSDIEKSILKIAILAGIEETDKKKRGELEKKLEELEWKKEISQNEVDEIMKQFGL
;
A
#
# COMPACT_ATOMS: atom_id res chain seq x y z
N MET A 1 -52.07 13.03 -7.43
CA MET A 1 -51.28 14.23 -7.78
C MET A 1 -50.22 13.77 -8.75
N GLU A 2 -50.49 13.89 -10.04
CA GLU A 2 -49.49 13.66 -11.08
C GLU A 2 -48.47 14.79 -10.93
N LYS A 3 -47.23 14.47 -10.53
CA LYS A 3 -46.14 15.41 -10.76
C LYS A 3 -46.11 15.64 -12.27
N SER A 4 -46.17 16.90 -12.68
CA SER A 4 -45.97 17.24 -14.09
C SER A 4 -44.66 16.60 -14.54
N LEU A 5 -44.63 15.94 -15.70
CA LEU A 5 -43.43 15.37 -16.31
C LEU A 5 -42.24 16.36 -16.29
N LEU A 6 -42.52 17.67 -16.40
CA LEU A 6 -41.53 18.74 -16.29
C LEU A 6 -40.89 18.85 -14.89
N GLN A 7 -41.65 18.55 -13.84
CA GLN A 7 -41.18 18.59 -12.46
C GLN A 7 -40.29 17.39 -12.14
N GLU A 8 -40.65 16.20 -12.64
CA GLU A 8 -39.78 15.01 -12.56
C GLU A 8 -38.51 15.20 -13.38
N LEU A 9 -38.61 15.79 -14.58
CA LEU A 9 -37.45 16.10 -15.42
C LEU A 9 -36.50 17.10 -14.73
N LYS A 10 -37.07 18.09 -14.03
CA LYS A 10 -36.30 19.08 -13.26
C LYS A 10 -35.62 18.47 -12.04
N GLU A 11 -36.32 17.65 -11.27
CA GLU A 11 -35.72 16.91 -10.14
C GLU A 11 -34.57 16.00 -10.61
N LEU A 12 -34.71 15.38 -11.78
CA LEU A 12 -33.67 14.53 -12.37
C LEU A 12 -32.46 15.36 -12.83
N LEU A 13 -32.69 16.54 -13.42
CA LEU A 13 -31.65 17.50 -13.79
C LEU A 13 -30.88 18.01 -12.57
N ASP A 14 -31.59 18.42 -11.53
CA ASP A 14 -30.99 18.90 -10.27
C ASP A 14 -30.15 17.78 -9.61
N LEU A 15 -30.64 16.53 -9.66
CA LEU A 15 -29.90 15.36 -9.19
C LEU A 15 -28.61 15.15 -9.98
N ILE A 16 -28.67 15.22 -11.32
CA ILE A 16 -27.50 15.08 -12.20
C ILE A 16 -26.48 16.19 -11.92
N GLU A 17 -26.91 17.45 -11.76
CA GLU A 17 -26.03 18.56 -11.40
C GLU A 17 -25.35 18.35 -10.05
N SER A 18 -26.09 17.86 -9.04
CA SER A 18 -25.52 17.55 -7.72
C SER A 18 -24.47 16.44 -7.79
N PHE A 19 -24.76 15.35 -8.51
CA PHE A 19 -23.80 14.27 -8.75
C PHE A 19 -22.54 14.78 -9.46
N LYS A 20 -22.69 15.64 -10.47
CA LYS A 20 -21.58 16.23 -11.22
C LYS A 20 -20.67 17.07 -10.33
N SER A 21 -21.27 17.86 -9.42
CA SER A 21 -20.53 18.66 -8.44
C SER A 21 -19.74 17.78 -7.46
N GLU A 22 -20.35 16.71 -6.94
CA GLU A 22 -19.68 15.77 -6.03
C GLU A 22 -18.53 15.03 -6.73
N ILE A 23 -18.73 14.58 -7.97
CA ILE A 23 -17.68 13.95 -8.79
C ILE A 23 -16.50 14.91 -9.00
N SER A 24 -16.77 16.20 -9.24
CA SER A 24 -15.73 17.23 -9.42
C SER A 24 -14.96 17.50 -8.13
N GLN A 25 -15.63 17.46 -6.96
CA GLN A 25 -14.94 17.57 -5.67
C GLN A 25 -14.07 16.35 -5.36
N ILE A 26 -14.56 15.15 -5.68
CA ILE A 26 -13.81 13.91 -5.48
C ILE A 26 -12.59 13.86 -6.42
N SER A 27 -12.75 14.30 -7.66
CA SER A 27 -11.63 14.39 -8.61
C SER A 27 -10.59 15.44 -8.20
N ALA A 28 -10.98 16.50 -7.48
CA ALA A 28 -10.04 17.47 -6.91
C ALA A 28 -9.16 16.89 -5.79
N GLN A 29 -9.62 15.83 -5.09
CA GLN A 29 -8.83 15.13 -4.06
C GLN A 29 -7.82 14.11 -4.61
N LYS A 30 -7.67 14.02 -5.93
CA LYS A 30 -6.79 13.10 -6.65
C LYS A 30 -5.31 13.14 -6.23
N ALA A 31 -4.77 14.32 -5.90
CA ALA A 31 -3.40 14.42 -5.38
C ALA A 31 -3.24 13.60 -4.08
N GLY A 32 -4.31 13.42 -3.31
CA GLY A 32 -4.37 12.58 -2.12
C GLY A 32 -4.17 11.09 -2.42
N PHE A 33 -4.77 10.55 -3.48
CA PHE A 33 -4.60 9.13 -3.85
C PHE A 33 -3.15 8.81 -4.21
N LYS A 34 -2.49 9.67 -4.98
CA LYS A 34 -1.05 9.54 -5.30
C LYS A 34 -0.19 9.63 -4.04
N ALA A 35 -0.45 10.61 -3.18
CA ALA A 35 0.28 10.77 -1.93
C ALA A 35 0.15 9.51 -1.06
N ILE A 36 -1.07 8.98 -0.92
CA ILE A 36 -1.32 7.76 -0.14
C ILE A 36 -0.60 6.55 -0.76
N ASN A 37 -0.71 6.34 -2.07
CA ASN A 37 -0.01 5.23 -2.74
C ASN A 37 1.52 5.33 -2.57
N HIS A 38 2.07 6.53 -2.68
CA HIS A 38 3.49 6.78 -2.46
C HIS A 38 3.90 6.53 -1.00
N HIS A 39 3.08 6.95 -0.04
CA HIS A 39 3.33 6.68 1.38
C HIS A 39 3.25 5.18 1.70
N ILE A 40 2.36 4.44 1.05
CA ILE A 40 2.30 2.98 1.17
C ILE A 40 3.58 2.34 0.62
N ASP A 41 4.05 2.78 -0.55
CA ASP A 41 5.31 2.27 -1.14
C ASP A 41 6.52 2.55 -0.24
N ILE A 42 6.62 3.78 0.29
CA ILE A 42 7.67 4.13 1.25
C ILE A 42 7.58 3.26 2.51
N ALA A 43 6.38 3.10 3.08
CA ALA A 43 6.19 2.30 4.29
C ALA A 43 6.60 0.82 4.09
N ILE A 44 6.34 0.25 2.91
CA ILE A 44 6.80 -1.10 2.56
C ILE A 44 8.34 -1.13 2.52
N LEU A 45 8.96 -0.22 1.76
CA LEU A 45 10.41 -0.18 1.59
C LEU A 45 11.16 0.06 2.91
N GLU A 46 10.72 1.03 3.70
CA GLU A 46 11.32 1.34 5.00
C GLU A 46 11.16 0.16 5.98
N SER A 47 9.99 -0.50 5.96
CA SER A 47 9.76 -1.69 6.79
C SER A 47 10.62 -2.87 6.35
N GLU A 48 10.81 -3.09 5.05
CA GLU A 48 11.69 -4.13 4.51
C GLU A 48 13.15 -3.89 4.92
N GLU A 49 13.64 -2.66 4.77
CA GLU A 49 15.00 -2.31 5.13
C GLU A 49 15.25 -2.45 6.64
N ALA A 50 14.31 -2.00 7.47
CA ALA A 50 14.39 -2.15 8.91
C ALA A 50 14.40 -3.63 9.33
N THR A 51 13.50 -4.44 8.77
CA THR A 51 13.45 -5.88 9.06
C THR A 51 14.74 -6.58 8.64
N LYS A 52 15.29 -6.25 7.46
CA LYS A 52 16.57 -6.79 7.01
C LYS A 52 17.71 -6.48 7.99
N LYS A 53 17.82 -5.22 8.43
CA LYS A 53 18.83 -4.82 9.44
C LYS A 53 18.66 -5.58 10.76
N ILE A 54 17.43 -5.81 11.20
CA ILE A 54 17.16 -6.60 12.41
C ILE A 54 17.59 -8.06 12.21
N ILE A 55 17.30 -8.66 11.06
CA ILE A 55 17.74 -10.02 10.72
C ILE A 55 19.27 -10.10 10.75
N ASP A 56 19.97 -9.13 10.16
CA ASP A 56 21.44 -9.08 10.17
C ASP A 56 21.98 -8.99 11.61
N PHE A 57 21.41 -8.13 12.46
CA PHE A 57 21.79 -8.04 13.87
C PHE A 57 21.52 -9.31 14.67
N ILE A 58 20.41 -9.98 14.41
CA ILE A 58 20.10 -11.28 15.03
C ILE A 58 21.12 -12.33 14.58
N GLY A 59 21.47 -12.34 13.29
CA GLY A 59 22.48 -13.24 12.72
C GLY A 59 23.83 -13.10 13.43
N SER A 60 24.38 -11.88 13.51
CA SER A 60 25.64 -11.64 14.23
C SER A 60 25.55 -11.98 15.72
N SER A 61 24.39 -11.76 16.34
CA SER A 61 24.18 -12.13 17.75
C SER A 61 24.15 -13.64 17.95
N LEU A 62 23.57 -14.40 17.02
CA LEU A 62 23.56 -15.87 17.05
C LEU A 62 24.97 -16.45 16.92
N GLU A 63 25.79 -15.90 16.01
CA GLU A 63 27.20 -16.28 15.84
C GLU A 63 28.00 -16.05 17.14
N ALA A 64 27.87 -14.86 17.75
CA ALA A 64 28.55 -14.52 19.00
C ALA A 64 28.12 -15.43 20.17
N VAL A 65 26.83 -15.80 20.22
CA VAL A 65 26.30 -16.73 21.23
C VAL A 65 26.84 -18.14 21.03
N GLN A 66 26.94 -18.61 19.77
CA GLN A 66 27.55 -19.90 19.45
C GLN A 66 29.03 -19.95 19.81
N GLU A 67 29.81 -18.93 19.44
CA GLU A 67 31.22 -18.80 19.81
C GLU A 67 31.40 -18.82 21.34
N SER A 68 30.54 -18.08 22.06
CA SER A 68 30.54 -18.07 23.52
C SER A 68 30.28 -19.45 24.13
N LEU A 69 29.33 -20.22 23.56
CA LEU A 69 29.04 -21.59 23.99
C LEU A 69 30.23 -22.53 23.76
N GLU A 70 30.91 -22.41 22.62
CA GLU A 70 32.12 -23.17 22.31
C GLU A 70 33.26 -22.84 23.27
N LEU A 71 33.51 -21.56 23.53
CA LEU A 71 34.54 -21.14 24.48
C LEU A 71 34.29 -21.70 25.89
N ILE A 72 33.04 -21.70 26.36
CA ILE A 72 32.67 -22.30 27.66
C ILE A 72 32.89 -23.82 27.67
N SER A 73 32.78 -24.50 26.52
CA SER A 73 33.05 -25.94 26.42
C SER A 73 34.53 -26.29 26.58
N GLN A 74 35.43 -25.34 26.32
CA GLN A 74 36.88 -25.54 26.35
C GLN A 74 37.52 -25.18 27.71
N ILE A 75 36.77 -24.51 28.60
CA ILE A 75 37.26 -24.16 29.94
C ILE A 75 37.39 -25.44 30.78
N LYS A 76 38.60 -25.75 31.28
CA LYS A 76 38.82 -26.79 32.30
C LYS A 76 38.43 -26.23 33.66
N VAL A 77 37.50 -26.89 34.35
CA VAL A 77 36.71 -26.26 35.42
C VAL A 77 37.03 -26.86 36.80
N LYS A 78 37.26 -26.00 37.83
CA LYS A 78 37.19 -26.37 39.27
C LYS A 78 35.71 -26.48 39.68
N GLU A 79 35.33 -27.33 40.63
CA GLU A 79 33.92 -27.62 41.00
C GLU A 79 32.97 -26.40 41.05
N ASP A 80 33.38 -25.29 41.66
CA ASP A 80 32.57 -24.08 41.81
C ASP A 80 32.39 -23.27 40.50
N SER A 81 33.29 -23.47 39.54
CA SER A 81 33.17 -22.91 38.18
C SER A 81 32.25 -23.76 37.29
N THR A 82 31.93 -25.00 37.68
CA THR A 82 31.12 -25.94 36.89
C THR A 82 29.64 -25.53 36.89
N GLU A 83 29.13 -25.09 38.04
CA GLU A 83 27.74 -24.61 38.16
C GLU A 83 27.54 -23.27 37.43
N LYS A 84 28.52 -22.36 37.51
CA LYS A 84 28.50 -21.09 36.76
C LYS A 84 28.57 -21.31 35.26
N ALA A 85 29.42 -22.24 34.79
CA ALA A 85 29.52 -22.60 33.38
C ALA A 85 28.21 -23.23 32.87
N LYS A 86 27.58 -24.10 33.68
CA LYS A 86 26.26 -24.67 33.36
C LYS A 86 25.19 -23.59 33.25
N ARG A 87 25.12 -22.67 34.23
CA ARG A 87 24.17 -21.56 34.21
C ARG A 87 24.36 -20.63 33.01
N LEU A 88 25.61 -20.37 32.63
CA LEU A 88 25.92 -19.55 31.46
C LEU A 88 25.48 -20.24 30.15
N ARG A 89 25.68 -21.56 30.02
CA ARG A 89 25.16 -22.34 28.87
C ARG A 89 23.64 -22.27 28.78
N GLU A 90 22.93 -22.39 29.91
CA GLU A 90 21.47 -22.26 29.94
C GLU A 90 21.01 -20.89 29.45
N LEU A 91 21.65 -19.80 29.91
CA LEU A 91 21.34 -18.43 29.50
C LEU A 91 21.62 -18.20 28.01
N LEU A 92 22.76 -18.68 27.51
CA LEU A 92 23.10 -18.57 26.09
C LEU A 92 22.16 -19.39 25.22
N SER A 93 21.82 -20.62 25.60
CA SER A 93 20.85 -21.44 24.87
C SER A 93 19.46 -20.79 24.86
N ALA A 94 19.02 -20.20 25.97
CA ALA A 94 17.77 -19.46 26.02
C ALA A 94 17.81 -18.23 25.09
N THR A 95 18.95 -17.54 25.05
CA THR A 95 19.18 -16.39 24.14
C THR A 95 19.10 -16.83 22.68
N THR A 96 19.76 -17.95 22.30
CA THR A 96 19.64 -18.55 20.96
C THR A 96 18.18 -18.82 20.60
N SER A 97 17.42 -19.46 21.50
CA SER A 97 16.00 -19.74 21.25
C SER A 97 15.17 -18.47 21.09
N SER A 98 15.41 -17.43 21.90
CA SER A 98 14.74 -16.13 21.76
C SER A 98 15.06 -15.44 20.45
N LEU A 99 16.32 -15.49 20.00
CA LEU A 99 16.76 -14.92 18.72
C LEU A 99 16.14 -15.65 17.53
N ILE A 100 16.08 -16.98 17.56
CA ILE A 100 15.40 -17.78 16.52
C ILE A 100 13.91 -17.44 16.48
N ASN A 101 13.24 -17.38 17.64
CA ASN A 101 11.83 -16.99 17.70
C ASN A 101 11.60 -15.58 17.14
N ALA A 102 12.51 -14.64 17.40
CA ALA A 102 12.45 -13.30 16.83
C ALA A 102 12.55 -13.32 15.30
N LEU A 103 13.44 -14.14 14.71
CA LEU A 103 13.50 -14.32 13.26
C LEU A 103 12.18 -14.84 12.68
N THR A 104 11.57 -15.85 13.30
CA THR A 104 10.27 -16.37 12.86
C THR A 104 9.18 -15.31 12.96
N LEU A 105 9.19 -14.50 14.03
CA LEU A 105 8.22 -13.41 14.17
C LEU A 105 8.35 -12.35 13.08
N LEU A 106 9.55 -12.11 12.54
CA LEU A 106 9.79 -11.14 11.46
C LEU A 106 9.19 -11.57 10.10
N GLU A 107 8.80 -12.84 9.93
CA GLU A 107 8.11 -13.32 8.72
C GLU A 107 6.78 -12.60 8.47
N PHE A 108 6.18 -11.97 9.49
CA PHE A 108 4.99 -11.14 9.33
C PHE A 108 5.18 -9.96 8.36
N GLN A 109 6.42 -9.52 8.12
CA GLN A 109 6.71 -8.38 7.26
C GLN A 109 6.27 -8.64 5.82
N ASP A 110 6.53 -9.83 5.26
CA ASP A 110 6.07 -10.18 3.91
C ASP A 110 4.53 -10.15 3.82
N ILE A 111 3.86 -10.68 4.84
CA ILE A 111 2.39 -10.66 4.92
C ILE A 111 1.87 -9.22 4.97
N LEU A 112 2.53 -8.33 5.73
CA LEU A 112 2.17 -6.92 5.81
C LEU A 112 2.39 -6.21 4.46
N ALA A 113 3.53 -6.43 3.81
CA ALA A 113 3.84 -5.83 2.51
C ALA A 113 2.79 -6.24 1.46
N GLN A 114 2.42 -7.53 1.41
CA GLN A 114 1.38 -8.02 0.51
C GLN A 114 0.00 -7.41 0.81
N ARG A 115 -0.36 -7.24 2.09
CA ARG A 115 -1.62 -6.57 2.47
C ARG A 115 -1.63 -5.11 2.05
N LEU A 116 -0.54 -4.40 2.26
CA LEU A 116 -0.38 -3.01 1.83
C LEU A 116 -0.44 -2.86 0.31
N LEU A 117 0.17 -3.77 -0.45
CA LEU A 117 0.05 -3.82 -1.91
C LEU A 117 -1.40 -4.03 -2.37
N LYS A 118 -2.18 -4.87 -1.67
CA LYS A 118 -3.61 -5.03 -1.97
C LYS A 118 -4.40 -3.74 -1.73
N VAL A 119 -4.10 -3.01 -0.65
CA VAL A 119 -4.72 -1.70 -0.37
C VAL A 119 -4.36 -0.69 -1.47
N LYS A 120 -3.09 -0.62 -1.87
CA LYS A 120 -2.62 0.23 -2.98
C LYS A 120 -3.37 -0.07 -4.28
N ASN A 121 -3.50 -1.34 -4.64
CA ASN A 121 -4.22 -1.75 -5.84
C ASN A 121 -5.69 -1.36 -5.79
N PHE A 122 -6.34 -1.56 -4.64
CA PHE A 122 -7.73 -1.15 -4.43
C PHE A 122 -7.91 0.37 -4.56
N LEU A 123 -6.99 1.17 -4.01
CA LEU A 123 -7.01 2.63 -4.16
C LEU A 123 -6.82 3.05 -5.62
N SER A 124 -5.93 2.39 -6.36
CA SER A 124 -5.75 2.59 -7.80
C SER A 124 -7.04 2.30 -8.57
N ASP A 125 -7.74 1.20 -8.25
CA ASP A 125 -9.01 0.84 -8.91
C ASP A 125 -10.14 1.85 -8.61
N ILE A 126 -10.18 2.39 -7.38
CA ILE A 126 -11.07 3.51 -7.03
C ILE A 126 -10.75 4.74 -7.87
N GLU A 127 -9.47 5.11 -7.98
CA GLU A 127 -9.03 6.24 -8.80
C GLU A 127 -9.47 6.08 -10.26
N LYS A 128 -9.30 4.87 -10.85
CA LYS A 128 -9.78 4.59 -12.22
C LYS A 128 -11.29 4.75 -12.35
N SER A 129 -12.04 4.29 -11.36
CA SER A 129 -13.50 4.32 -11.38
C SER A 129 -14.01 5.76 -11.33
N ILE A 130 -13.45 6.59 -10.46
CA ILE A 130 -13.74 8.04 -10.38
C ILE A 130 -13.41 8.71 -11.72
N LEU A 131 -12.27 8.37 -12.32
CA LEU A 131 -11.87 8.88 -13.63
C LEU A 131 -12.84 8.53 -14.75
N LYS A 132 -13.27 7.27 -14.83
CA LYS A 132 -14.25 6.84 -15.82
C LYS A 132 -15.55 7.61 -15.67
N ILE A 133 -16.01 7.82 -14.43
CA ILE A 133 -17.21 8.59 -14.13
C ILE A 133 -17.03 10.06 -14.58
N ALA A 134 -15.89 10.67 -14.28
CA ALA A 134 -15.58 12.05 -14.71
C ALA A 134 -15.53 12.18 -16.25
N ILE A 135 -14.93 11.20 -16.93
CA ILE A 135 -14.88 11.15 -18.40
C ILE A 135 -16.27 11.00 -19.01
N LEU A 136 -17.09 10.08 -18.50
CA LEU A 136 -18.46 9.86 -18.97
C LEU A 136 -19.31 11.13 -18.79
N ALA A 137 -19.18 11.81 -17.66
CA ALA A 137 -19.85 13.09 -17.43
C ALA A 137 -19.39 14.19 -18.40
N GLY A 138 -18.09 14.24 -18.74
CA GLY A 138 -17.55 15.18 -19.73
C GLY A 138 -17.85 14.85 -21.20
N ILE A 139 -18.09 13.57 -21.51
CA ILE A 139 -18.49 13.08 -22.84
C ILE A 139 -19.90 13.60 -23.22
N GLU A 140 -20.79 13.76 -22.24
CA GLU A 140 -22.15 14.27 -22.49
C GLU A 140 -22.18 15.75 -22.91
N GLU A 141 -21.16 16.54 -22.53
CA GLU A 141 -21.09 17.99 -22.80
C GLU A 141 -20.25 18.37 -24.04
N THR A 142 -19.59 17.42 -24.70
CA THR A 142 -18.58 17.73 -25.73
C THR A 142 -19.03 17.43 -27.17
N ASP A 143 -18.57 18.28 -28.10
CA ASP A 143 -18.81 18.15 -29.55
C ASP A 143 -18.48 16.75 -30.09
N LYS A 144 -19.23 16.31 -31.13
CA LYS A 144 -19.09 14.99 -31.79
C LYS A 144 -17.65 14.59 -32.18
N LYS A 145 -16.76 15.57 -32.44
CA LYS A 145 -15.34 15.30 -32.76
C LYS A 145 -14.49 14.94 -31.54
N LYS A 146 -14.74 15.56 -30.39
CA LYS A 146 -14.02 15.25 -29.15
C LYS A 146 -14.49 13.92 -28.57
N ARG A 147 -15.77 13.60 -28.72
CA ARG A 147 -16.40 12.34 -28.27
C ARG A 147 -15.60 11.07 -28.62
N GLY A 148 -15.11 10.96 -29.85
CA GLY A 148 -14.33 9.78 -30.29
C GLY A 148 -12.92 9.69 -29.70
N GLU A 149 -12.30 10.80 -29.30
CA GLU A 149 -11.04 10.79 -28.56
C GLU A 149 -11.26 10.38 -27.09
N LEU A 150 -12.41 10.75 -26.53
CA LEU A 150 -12.79 10.42 -25.16
C LEU A 150 -13.16 8.93 -25.01
N GLU A 151 -13.85 8.37 -25.99
CA GLU A 151 -14.14 6.93 -26.06
C GLU A 151 -12.86 6.09 -26.13
N LYS A 152 -11.87 6.52 -26.93
CA LYS A 152 -10.54 5.87 -26.97
C LYS A 152 -9.81 5.92 -25.64
N LYS A 153 -9.85 7.05 -24.94
CA LYS A 153 -9.24 7.18 -23.61
C LYS A 153 -9.95 6.33 -22.55
N LEU A 154 -11.26 6.17 -22.65
CA LEU A 154 -12.01 5.26 -21.79
C LEU A 154 -11.58 3.80 -22.01
N GLU A 155 -11.42 3.37 -23.26
CA GLU A 155 -10.86 2.06 -23.61
C GLU A 155 -9.43 1.92 -23.05
N GLU A 156 -8.54 2.89 -23.27
CA GLU A 156 -7.17 2.82 -22.74
C GLU A 156 -7.12 2.68 -21.21
N LEU A 157 -8.04 3.33 -20.49
CA LEU A 157 -8.17 3.21 -19.04
C LEU A 157 -8.70 1.85 -18.59
N GLU A 158 -9.50 1.18 -19.41
CA GLU A 158 -9.97 -0.18 -19.16
C GLU A 158 -8.85 -1.22 -19.25
N TRP A 159 -7.91 -1.01 -20.17
CA TRP A 159 -6.79 -1.93 -20.38
C TRP A 159 -5.58 -1.64 -19.49
N LYS A 160 -5.47 -0.45 -18.89
CA LYS A 160 -4.32 -0.08 -18.05
C LYS A 160 -4.44 -0.60 -16.62
N LYS A 161 -3.40 -1.34 -16.19
CA LYS A 161 -3.27 -1.87 -14.84
C LYS A 161 -2.89 -0.77 -13.83
N GLU A 162 -2.12 0.23 -14.25
CA GLU A 162 -1.80 1.42 -13.49
C GLU A 162 -1.98 2.65 -14.39
N ILE A 163 -2.52 3.73 -13.84
CA ILE A 163 -2.65 5.01 -14.55
C ILE A 163 -1.67 5.98 -13.92
N SER A 164 -0.91 6.68 -14.76
CA SER A 164 0.00 7.71 -14.28
C SER A 164 -0.74 9.04 -14.05
N GLN A 165 -0.33 9.77 -13.01
CA GLN A 165 -0.89 11.09 -12.68
C GLN A 165 -0.93 12.06 -13.87
N ASN A 166 0.11 12.03 -14.72
CA ASN A 166 0.21 12.88 -15.90
C ASN A 166 -0.93 12.59 -16.88
N GLU A 167 -1.25 11.31 -17.11
CA GLU A 167 -2.37 10.92 -17.95
C GLU A 167 -3.69 11.37 -17.34
N VAL A 168 -3.82 11.23 -16.01
CA VAL A 168 -5.02 11.70 -15.34
C VAL A 168 -5.15 13.23 -15.39
N ASP A 169 -4.06 13.99 -15.26
CA ASP A 169 -4.07 15.46 -15.34
C ASP A 169 -4.39 15.93 -16.77
N GLU A 170 -3.87 15.21 -17.75
CA GLU A 170 -4.10 15.47 -19.17
C GLU A 170 -5.54 15.11 -19.59
N ILE A 171 -6.10 14.04 -19.03
CA ILE A 171 -7.52 13.71 -19.11
C ILE A 171 -8.30 14.90 -18.56
N MET A 172 -8.20 15.23 -17.27
CA MET A 172 -8.99 16.28 -16.62
C MET A 172 -8.93 17.64 -17.33
N LYS A 173 -7.72 18.10 -17.71
CA LYS A 173 -7.54 19.35 -18.48
C LYS A 173 -8.32 19.38 -19.80
N GLN A 174 -8.46 18.25 -20.48
CA GLN A 174 -9.21 18.17 -21.73
C GLN A 174 -10.73 18.28 -21.53
N PHE A 175 -11.23 18.01 -20.31
CA PHE A 175 -12.66 18.11 -19.95
C PHE A 175 -13.03 19.42 -19.23
N GLY A 176 -12.09 20.33 -19.00
CA GLY A 176 -12.37 21.58 -18.28
C GLY A 176 -12.65 21.39 -16.79
N LEU A 177 -12.16 20.28 -16.22
CA LEU A 177 -12.19 19.93 -14.80
C LEU A 177 -10.80 20.03 -14.19
#